data_AF-K4A1K2-F1
#
_entry.id   AF-K4A1K2-F1
#
_cell.length_a   1.000
_cell.length_b   1.000
_cell.length_c   1.000
_cell.angle_alpha   90.00
_cell.angle_beta   90.00
_cell.angle_gamma   90.00
#
_symmetry.space_group_name_H-M   'P 1'
#
loop_
_entity.id
_entity.type
_entity.pdbx_description
1 polymer ?
#
loop_
_entity_poly.entity_id
_entity_poly.type
_entity_poly.pdbx_seq_one_letter_code
_entity_poly.pdbx_strand_id
1 'polypeptide(L)'
;MARWRNANDGGARATLALAILVVLAFCARSASAVGSTPHSAFSYKDDDPDGPAKWATLQKDWAVCDSGKEQSPIDVAKVEVSEDLGPLEQTYKAGAAAVQNRGHDFMLNWKEANGKLTIDGKDYTLLQVHWHAPSEHTVNGTR
;
A
#
# COMPACT_ATOMS: atom_id res chain seq x y z
N MET A 1 -9.73 -27.51 68.22
CA MET A 1 -9.49 -26.15 67.66
C MET A 1 -8.75 -26.31 66.34
N ALA A 2 -9.45 -26.16 65.21
CA ALA A 2 -8.83 -26.14 63.89
C ALA A 2 -8.34 -24.73 63.58
N ARG A 3 -7.05 -24.56 63.31
CA ARG A 3 -6.45 -23.30 62.83
C ARG A 3 -6.27 -23.40 61.32
N TRP A 4 -6.92 -22.47 60.62
CA TRP A 4 -6.80 -22.22 59.18
C TRP A 4 -5.37 -21.73 58.82
N ARG A 5 -4.76 -22.28 57.76
CA ARG A 5 -3.60 -21.68 57.07
C ARG A 5 -4.12 -21.05 55.78
N ASN A 6 -3.97 -19.74 55.65
CA ASN A 6 -4.15 -19.02 54.39
C ASN A 6 -3.04 -19.43 53.42
N ALA A 7 -3.42 -19.91 52.24
CA ALA A 7 -2.52 -20.07 51.11
C ALA A 7 -2.44 -18.73 50.34
N ASN A 8 -1.22 -18.37 49.98
CA ASN A 8 -0.84 -17.11 49.35
C ASN A 8 -1.21 -17.11 47.85
N ASP A 9 -2.30 -16.46 47.46
CA ASP A 9 -2.77 -16.30 46.07
C ASP A 9 -2.10 -15.14 45.30
N GLY A 10 -0.93 -14.66 45.76
CA GLY A 10 -0.27 -13.49 45.18
C GLY A 10 0.45 -13.73 43.85
N GLY A 11 0.92 -14.97 43.60
CA GLY A 11 1.76 -15.28 42.43
C GLY A 11 1.01 -15.42 41.11
N ALA A 12 -0.19 -16.03 41.13
CA ALA A 12 -0.96 -16.32 39.93
C ALA A 12 -1.59 -15.06 39.29
N ARG A 13 -1.92 -14.04 40.11
CA ARG A 13 -2.53 -12.79 39.62
C ARG A 13 -1.51 -11.91 38.90
N ALA A 14 -0.25 -11.91 39.35
CA ALA A 14 0.82 -11.15 38.74
C ALA A 14 1.26 -11.75 37.38
N THR A 15 1.32 -13.08 37.27
CA THR A 15 1.66 -13.77 36.00
C THR A 15 0.56 -13.64 34.94
N LEU A 16 -0.72 -13.71 35.32
CA LEU A 16 -1.82 -13.43 34.38
C LEU A 16 -1.82 -11.98 33.89
N ALA A 17 -1.60 -11.00 34.78
CA ALA A 17 -1.55 -9.59 34.40
C ALA A 17 -0.39 -9.28 33.44
N LEU A 18 0.78 -9.90 33.65
CA LEU A 18 1.94 -9.74 32.79
C LEU A 18 1.73 -10.39 31.40
N ALA A 19 1.07 -11.54 31.34
CA ALA A 19 0.72 -12.20 30.08
C ALA A 19 -0.29 -11.38 29.24
N ILE A 20 -1.28 -10.75 29.88
CA ILE A 20 -2.25 -9.87 29.20
C ILE A 20 -1.57 -8.63 28.62
N LEU A 21 -0.60 -8.04 29.34
CA LEU A 21 0.17 -6.88 28.85
C LEU A 21 1.04 -7.21 27.63
N VAL A 22 1.62 -8.42 27.59
CA VAL A 22 2.42 -8.88 26.45
C VAL A 22 1.55 -9.16 25.21
N VAL A 23 0.35 -9.70 25.37
CA VAL A 23 -0.59 -9.95 24.27
C VAL A 23 -1.16 -8.63 23.68
N LEU A 24 -1.45 -7.63 24.53
CA LEU A 24 -1.89 -6.31 24.08
C LEU A 24 -0.77 -5.54 23.33
N ALA A 25 0.48 -5.67 23.77
CA ALA A 25 1.63 -5.07 23.08
C ALA A 25 1.93 -5.72 21.72
N PHE A 26 1.59 -7.01 21.54
CA PHE A 26 1.79 -7.73 20.28
C PHE A 26 0.68 -7.46 19.27
N CYS A 27 -0.56 -7.20 19.70
CA CYS A 27 -1.66 -6.83 18.80
C CYS A 27 -1.53 -5.42 18.19
N ALA A 28 -0.74 -4.54 18.80
CA ALA A 28 -0.58 -3.16 18.33
C ALA A 28 0.38 -2.99 17.13
N ARG A 29 0.97 -4.09 16.60
CA ARG A 29 2.10 -4.02 15.66
C ARG A 29 1.81 -4.42 14.21
N SER A 30 0.55 -4.51 13.79
CA SER A 30 0.23 -4.81 12.39
C SER A 30 -0.96 -4.02 11.87
N ALA A 31 -0.89 -2.70 11.98
CA ALA A 31 -1.58 -1.82 11.05
C ALA A 31 -0.53 -1.27 10.07
N SER A 32 -0.38 -1.92 8.92
CA SER A 32 0.27 -1.27 7.78
C SER A 32 -0.66 -0.14 7.36
N ALA A 33 -0.40 1.07 7.87
CA ALA A 33 -1.00 2.25 7.29
C ALA A 33 -0.52 2.31 5.84
N VAL A 34 -1.43 2.12 4.89
CA VAL A 34 -1.19 2.57 3.51
C VAL A 34 -0.89 4.04 3.64
N GLY A 35 0.38 4.43 3.43
CA GLY A 35 0.83 5.79 3.64
C GLY A 35 -0.02 6.75 2.82
N SER A 36 -0.93 7.47 3.47
CA SER A 36 -1.66 8.55 2.85
C SER A 36 -0.75 9.76 2.88
N THR A 37 -0.05 10.02 1.77
CA THR A 37 0.58 11.33 1.56
C THR A 37 -0.51 12.39 1.74
N PRO A 38 -0.31 13.42 2.59
CA PRO A 38 -1.31 14.47 2.77
C PRO A 38 -1.71 15.07 1.43
N HIS A 39 -3.00 15.35 1.26
CA HIS A 39 -3.58 15.91 0.03
C HIS A 39 -2.77 17.11 -0.51
N SER A 40 -2.20 17.94 0.37
CA SER A 40 -1.48 19.16 0.01
C SER A 40 0.04 19.00 -0.18
N ALA A 41 0.58 17.79 -0.23
CA ALA A 41 2.03 17.62 -0.30
C ALA A 41 2.60 17.76 -1.72
N PHE A 42 1.76 17.68 -2.75
CA PHE A 42 2.15 17.81 -4.16
C PHE A 42 0.95 18.22 -5.04
N SER A 43 1.25 18.77 -6.22
CA SER A 43 0.30 19.16 -7.26
C SER A 43 0.58 18.42 -8.57
N TYR A 44 -0.41 18.34 -9.45
CA TYR A 44 -0.30 17.84 -10.82
C TYR A 44 -0.18 18.94 -11.87
N LYS A 45 -0.25 20.23 -11.47
CA LYS A 45 -0.11 21.33 -12.42
C LYS A 45 1.37 21.58 -12.71
N ASP A 46 1.75 21.64 -13.97
CA ASP A 46 3.14 21.68 -14.41
C ASP A 46 3.94 22.88 -13.85
N ASP A 47 3.28 24.03 -13.69
CA ASP A 47 3.90 25.28 -13.25
C ASP A 47 3.76 25.57 -11.74
N ASP A 48 3.09 24.69 -11.00
CA ASP A 48 2.98 24.86 -9.54
C ASP A 48 4.36 24.62 -8.87
N PRO A 49 4.67 25.31 -7.75
CA PRO A 49 5.92 25.11 -7.03
C PRO A 49 6.08 23.68 -6.47
N ASP A 50 4.97 22.96 -6.33
CA ASP A 50 4.85 21.56 -5.93
C ASP A 50 4.36 20.65 -7.08
N GLY A 51 4.46 21.11 -8.33
CA GLY A 51 4.11 20.37 -9.54
C GLY A 51 5.08 19.22 -9.89
N PRO A 52 4.74 18.39 -10.90
CA PRO A 52 5.49 17.17 -11.25
C PRO A 52 6.98 17.39 -11.50
N ALA A 53 7.35 18.48 -12.18
CA ALA A 53 8.74 18.83 -12.44
C ALA A 53 9.55 19.18 -11.17
N LYS A 54 8.89 19.29 -10.01
CA LYS A 54 9.48 19.66 -8.71
C LYS A 54 9.30 18.62 -7.61
N TRP A 55 8.58 17.52 -7.86
CA TRP A 55 8.30 16.50 -6.81
C TRP A 55 9.55 16.02 -6.09
N ALA A 56 10.66 15.78 -6.81
CA ALA A 56 11.92 15.33 -6.22
C ALA A 56 12.52 16.29 -5.17
N THR A 57 12.12 17.56 -5.19
CA THR A 57 12.60 18.60 -4.26
C THR A 57 11.72 18.77 -3.03
N LEU A 58 10.51 18.22 -3.04
CA LEU A 58 9.52 18.42 -1.97
C LEU A 58 9.87 17.60 -0.72
N GLN A 59 10.43 16.41 -0.90
CA GLN A 59 10.84 15.53 0.19
C GLN A 59 12.10 14.75 -0.19
N LYS A 60 12.99 14.53 0.79
CA LYS A 60 14.24 13.79 0.57
C LYS A 60 14.01 12.40 -0.02
N ASP A 61 12.95 11.72 0.42
CA ASP A 61 12.62 10.35 -0.01
C ASP A 61 12.01 10.31 -1.42
N TRP A 62 11.71 11.46 -2.04
CA TRP A 62 11.13 11.58 -3.38
C TRP A 62 12.19 11.86 -4.46
N ALA A 63 13.47 11.86 -4.10
CA ALA A 63 14.58 12.13 -5.04
C ALA A 63 14.56 11.26 -6.30
N VAL A 64 13.95 10.06 -6.24
CA VAL A 64 13.82 9.16 -7.39
C VAL A 64 12.95 9.71 -8.51
N CYS A 65 12.01 10.63 -8.22
CA CYS A 65 11.15 11.27 -9.22
C CYS A 65 11.93 12.05 -10.29
N ASP A 66 13.16 12.47 -9.99
CA ASP A 66 14.07 13.14 -10.92
C ASP A 66 15.28 12.26 -11.28
N SER A 67 15.90 11.63 -10.28
CA SER A 67 17.12 10.85 -10.49
C SER A 67 16.91 9.48 -11.13
N GLY A 68 15.68 8.93 -11.05
CA GLY A 68 15.32 7.64 -11.62
C GLY A 68 15.48 7.57 -13.13
N LYS A 69 15.81 6.38 -13.65
CA LYS A 69 15.97 6.12 -15.09
C LYS A 69 14.91 5.19 -15.68
N GLU A 70 14.02 4.70 -14.82
CA GLU A 70 12.92 3.81 -15.16
C GLU A 70 11.61 4.38 -14.56
N GLN A 71 11.30 5.64 -14.90
CA GLN A 71 10.08 6.30 -14.44
C GLN A 71 8.89 5.95 -15.34
N SER A 72 7.70 6.03 -14.76
CA SER A 72 6.41 5.98 -15.46
C SER A 72 5.70 7.33 -15.30
N PRO A 73 4.74 7.68 -16.18
CA PRO A 73 4.29 6.93 -17.37
C PRO A 73 5.28 7.00 -18.54
N ILE A 74 5.03 6.17 -19.55
CA ILE A 74 5.74 6.17 -20.83
C ILE A 74 4.78 6.13 -22.01
N ASP A 75 5.30 6.38 -23.21
CA ASP A 75 4.62 6.06 -24.47
C ASP A 75 4.85 4.58 -24.79
N VAL A 76 3.81 3.77 -24.65
CA VAL A 76 3.91 2.30 -24.75
C VAL A 76 4.29 1.86 -26.15
N ALA A 77 4.06 2.68 -27.18
CA ALA A 77 4.47 2.34 -28.54
C ALA A 77 5.98 2.54 -28.80
N LYS A 78 6.73 3.10 -27.82
CA LYS A 78 8.17 3.37 -27.93
C LYS A 78 9.03 2.36 -27.18
N VAL A 79 8.46 1.26 -26.70
CA VAL A 79 9.18 0.21 -25.98
C VAL A 79 9.45 -0.99 -26.87
N GLU A 80 10.52 -1.71 -26.57
CA GLU A 80 10.71 -3.06 -27.09
C GLU A 80 9.77 -4.01 -26.34
N VAL A 81 8.96 -4.75 -27.10
CA VAL A 81 8.01 -5.72 -26.54
C VAL A 81 8.61 -7.11 -26.67
N SER A 82 8.62 -7.86 -25.57
CA SER A 82 8.94 -9.29 -25.62
C SER A 82 7.76 -10.05 -26.25
N GLU A 83 8.02 -10.79 -27.33
CA GLU A 83 7.02 -11.65 -27.97
C GLU A 83 6.80 -12.97 -27.19
N ASP A 84 7.70 -13.28 -26.26
CA ASP A 84 7.66 -14.51 -25.44
C ASP A 84 6.78 -14.35 -24.18
N LEU A 85 5.96 -13.29 -24.13
CA LEU A 85 5.01 -13.10 -23.04
C LEU A 85 3.82 -14.03 -23.23
N GLY A 86 3.69 -15.00 -22.31
CA GLY A 86 2.50 -15.84 -22.22
C GLY A 86 1.23 -15.04 -21.87
N PRO A 87 0.06 -15.69 -21.85
CA PRO A 87 -1.17 -15.03 -21.43
C PRO A 87 -1.05 -14.53 -19.99
N LEU A 88 -1.66 -13.38 -19.71
CA LEU A 88 -1.63 -12.79 -18.38
C LEU A 88 -2.49 -13.63 -17.40
N GLU A 89 -1.84 -14.31 -16.46
CA GLU A 89 -2.51 -15.22 -15.53
C GLU A 89 -3.16 -14.47 -14.36
N GLN A 90 -4.48 -14.33 -14.39
CA GLN A 90 -5.24 -13.59 -13.38
C GLN A 90 -6.32 -14.46 -12.74
N THR A 91 -6.44 -14.39 -11.41
CA THR A 91 -7.47 -15.08 -10.63
C THR A 91 -8.10 -14.15 -9.61
N TYR A 92 -8.71 -13.06 -10.10
CA TYR A 92 -9.42 -12.10 -9.26
C TYR A 92 -10.72 -12.67 -8.70
N LYS A 93 -11.10 -12.17 -7.52
CA LYS A 93 -12.33 -12.56 -6.83
C LYS A 93 -13.20 -11.33 -6.60
N ALA A 94 -14.48 -11.54 -6.33
CA ALA A 94 -15.27 -10.49 -5.71
C ALA A 94 -14.93 -10.44 -4.21
N GLY A 95 -14.89 -9.24 -3.65
CA GLY A 95 -14.51 -9.05 -2.25
C GLY A 95 -14.93 -7.69 -1.73
N ALA A 96 -15.04 -7.58 -0.41
CA ALA A 96 -15.36 -6.32 0.25
C ALA A 96 -14.22 -5.31 0.03
N ALA A 97 -14.57 -4.14 -0.48
CA ALA A 97 -13.64 -3.05 -0.74
C ALA A 97 -14.24 -1.71 -0.29
N ALA A 98 -13.35 -0.74 -0.08
CA ALA A 98 -13.72 0.64 0.22
C ALA A 98 -13.23 1.55 -0.91
N VAL A 99 -14.14 2.40 -1.41
CA VAL A 99 -13.76 3.52 -2.28
C VAL A 99 -13.22 4.64 -1.40
N GLN A 100 -12.10 5.22 -1.79
CA GLN A 100 -11.41 6.29 -1.09
C GLN A 100 -11.10 7.42 -2.06
N ASN A 101 -11.36 8.66 -1.64
CA ASN A 101 -10.81 9.85 -2.27
C ASN A 101 -9.53 10.21 -1.52
N ARG A 102 -8.37 10.11 -2.16
CA ARG A 102 -7.07 10.42 -1.55
C ARG A 102 -6.63 11.87 -1.77
N GLY A 103 -7.45 12.67 -2.45
CA GLY A 103 -7.17 14.04 -2.85
C GLY A 103 -6.52 14.15 -4.23
N HIS A 104 -5.62 13.23 -4.56
CA HIS A 104 -4.97 13.14 -5.88
C HIS A 104 -5.61 12.13 -6.83
N ASP A 105 -6.35 11.15 -6.29
CA ASP A 105 -7.09 10.19 -7.09
C ASP A 105 -8.28 9.60 -6.33
N PHE A 106 -9.06 8.79 -7.05
CA PHE A 106 -9.95 7.81 -6.47
C PHE A 106 -9.28 6.45 -6.46
N MET A 107 -9.45 5.72 -5.37
CA MET A 107 -8.89 4.39 -5.17
C MET A 107 -9.97 3.46 -4.65
N LEU A 108 -10.00 2.22 -5.15
CA LEU A 108 -10.75 1.12 -4.56
C LEU A 108 -9.73 0.20 -3.87
N ASN A 109 -9.87 0.06 -2.55
CA ASN A 109 -8.95 -0.71 -1.72
C ASN A 109 -9.69 -1.90 -1.08
N TRP A 110 -9.23 -3.12 -1.33
CA TRP A 110 -9.84 -4.32 -0.76
C TRP A 110 -9.46 -4.48 0.72
N LYS A 111 -10.40 -4.97 1.54
CA LYS A 111 -10.17 -5.18 2.98
C LYS A 111 -9.29 -6.39 3.26
N GLU A 112 -9.30 -7.37 2.36
CA GLU A 112 -8.54 -8.61 2.41
C GLU A 112 -7.97 -8.92 1.02
N ALA A 113 -7.06 -9.89 0.94
CA ALA A 113 -6.48 -10.33 -0.33
C ALA A 113 -7.58 -10.74 -1.34
N ASN A 114 -7.65 -10.07 -2.49
CA ASN A 114 -8.76 -10.22 -3.44
C ASN A 114 -8.33 -10.86 -4.76
N GLY A 115 -7.76 -12.06 -4.66
CA GLY A 115 -7.18 -12.76 -5.81
C GLY A 115 -5.79 -12.24 -6.17
N LYS A 116 -5.29 -12.64 -7.34
CA LYS A 116 -3.89 -12.41 -7.70
C LYS A 116 -3.65 -12.34 -9.19
N LEU A 117 -2.49 -11.80 -9.52
CA LEU A 117 -1.81 -11.87 -10.80
C LEU A 117 -0.57 -12.76 -10.65
N THR A 118 -0.31 -13.66 -11.60
CA THR A 118 0.90 -14.48 -11.61
C THR A 118 1.81 -14.06 -12.77
N ILE A 119 3.07 -13.72 -12.47
CA ILE A 119 4.10 -13.34 -13.46
C ILE A 119 5.35 -14.16 -13.15
N ASP A 120 5.88 -14.89 -14.13
CA ASP A 120 7.07 -15.75 -14.00
C ASP A 120 7.02 -16.69 -12.78
N GLY A 121 5.85 -17.30 -12.55
CA GLY A 121 5.59 -18.21 -11.43
C GLY A 121 5.47 -17.53 -10.05
N LYS A 122 5.53 -16.19 -10.00
CA LYS A 122 5.37 -15.42 -8.76
C LYS A 122 3.99 -14.80 -8.66
N ASP A 123 3.36 -15.02 -7.52
CA ASP A 123 2.04 -14.49 -7.20
C ASP A 123 2.10 -13.06 -6.62
N TYR A 124 1.30 -12.17 -7.18
CA TYR A 124 1.10 -10.79 -6.74
C TYR A 124 -0.36 -10.60 -6.36
N THR A 125 -0.62 -10.31 -5.08
CA THR A 125 -1.99 -10.12 -4.59
C THR A 125 -2.56 -8.78 -5.04
N LEU A 126 -3.82 -8.77 -5.48
CA LEU A 126 -4.54 -7.54 -5.79
C LEU A 126 -4.94 -6.82 -4.49
N LEU A 127 -4.36 -5.65 -4.24
CA LEU A 127 -4.61 -4.85 -3.03
C LEU A 127 -5.51 -3.64 -3.29
N GLN A 128 -5.27 -2.92 -4.40
CA GLN A 128 -6.00 -1.73 -4.78
C GLN A 128 -6.02 -1.55 -6.30
N VAL A 129 -7.00 -0.78 -6.78
CA VAL A 129 -6.96 -0.10 -8.07
C VAL A 129 -7.20 1.39 -7.86
N HIS A 130 -6.64 2.23 -8.73
CA HIS A 130 -6.87 3.67 -8.71
C HIS A 130 -7.01 4.20 -10.13
N TRP A 131 -7.56 5.40 -10.26
CA TRP A 131 -7.92 5.98 -11.55
C TRP A 131 -7.25 7.34 -11.75
N HIS A 132 -6.79 7.55 -12.99
CA HIS A 132 -6.31 8.83 -13.50
C HIS A 132 -7.19 9.28 -14.66
N ALA A 133 -7.44 10.58 -14.73
CA ALA A 133 -8.11 11.21 -15.86
C ALA A 133 -7.42 12.56 -16.14
N PRO A 134 -6.83 12.76 -17.34
CA PRO A 134 -6.74 11.81 -18.46
C PRO A 134 -5.75 10.66 -18.22
N SER A 135 -5.51 9.78 -19.20
CA SER A 135 -4.52 8.71 -19.05
C SER A 135 -3.11 9.27 -18.83
N GLU A 136 -2.32 8.58 -18.01
CA GLU A 136 -0.92 8.92 -17.82
C GLU A 136 -0.05 8.36 -18.96
N HIS A 137 -0.17 7.05 -19.21
CA HIS A 137 0.45 6.40 -20.37
C HIS A 137 -0.21 6.86 -21.67
N THR A 138 0.59 6.91 -22.74
CA THR A 138 0.12 7.20 -24.09
C THR A 138 0.37 6.04 -25.03
N VAL A 139 -0.35 6.00 -26.15
CA VAL A 139 -0.11 5.06 -27.25
C VAL A 139 0.12 5.88 -28.52
N ASN A 140 1.32 5.80 -29.10
CA ASN A 140 1.71 6.61 -30.26
C ASN A 140 1.50 8.12 -29.99
N GLY A 141 1.91 8.58 -28.80
CA GLY A 141 1.71 9.95 -28.33
C GLY A 141 0.26 10.37 -28.08
N THR A 142 -0.72 9.47 -28.26
CA THR A 142 -2.14 9.75 -28.02
C THR A 142 -2.50 9.42 -26.57
N ARG A 143 -3.23 10.35 -25.96
CA ARG A 143 -3.77 10.27 -24.61
C ARG A 143 -5.29 10.08 -24.67
#